data_AF-A0A034VPZ3-F1
#
_entry.id   AF-A0A034VPZ3-F1
#
_cell.length_a   1.000
_cell.length_b   1.000
_cell.length_c   1.000
_cell.angle_alpha   90.00
_cell.angle_beta   90.00
_cell.angle_gamma   90.00
#
_symmetry.space_group_name_H-M   'P 1'
#
loop_
_entity.id
_entity.type
_entity.pdbx_description
1 polymer ?
#
loop_
_entity_poly.entity_id
_entity_poly.type
_entity_poly.pdbx_seq_one_letter_code
_entity_poly.pdbx_strand_id
1 'polypeptide(L)'
;MRYRQNQLLMMENIEQFETRLRSESATCNRYLMAVCVRLFFEKRQAKLAEFQEEFARLTVSDDKIDLIEEFVEGLMEELLTPGAILHGMPEWQAQEARLSIERILLTRLYQQVMFPNEDADLSRDTVLSEHISKLQRVISPSHPALCIPQAYLSEAPWSFSQQQLSYISAYKTPREKLQCVIRCISSIMSLLHMSSGRVPAADDILPVLIYVVIMTNPPFLLSTVEYITCFIGEKLEGEEQFHWTLFCSVVKFIKTMDYLD
;
A
#
# COMPACT_ATOMS: atom_id res chain seq x y z
N MET A 1 -11.25 20.96 -40.93
CA MET A 1 -10.29 20.49 -39.89
C MET A 1 -10.51 21.14 -38.53
N ARG A 2 -10.55 22.48 -38.39
CA ARG A 2 -10.72 23.17 -37.09
C ARG A 2 -11.99 22.78 -36.31
N TYR A 3 -13.14 22.59 -36.96
CA TYR A 3 -14.37 22.17 -36.30
C TYR A 3 -14.29 20.75 -35.69
N ARG A 4 -13.61 19.83 -36.37
CA ARG A 4 -13.41 18.45 -35.89
C ARG A 4 -12.44 18.42 -34.70
N GLN A 5 -11.37 19.22 -34.74
CA GLN A 5 -10.48 19.41 -33.60
C GLN A 5 -11.20 20.03 -32.40
N ASN A 6 -12.05 21.04 -32.61
CA ASN A 6 -12.83 21.64 -31.53
C ASN A 6 -13.85 20.66 -30.91
N GLN A 7 -14.49 19.81 -31.73
CA GLN A 7 -15.39 18.76 -31.22
C GLN A 7 -14.63 17.71 -30.41
N LEU A 8 -13.47 17.24 -30.89
CA LEU A 8 -12.65 16.28 -30.15
C LEU A 8 -12.17 16.85 -28.81
N LEU A 9 -11.74 18.12 -28.80
CA LEU A 9 -11.29 18.79 -27.58
C LEU A 9 -12.46 19.03 -26.60
N MET A 10 -13.66 19.29 -27.11
CA MET A 10 -14.87 19.39 -26.28
C MET A 10 -15.29 18.03 -25.70
N MET A 11 -15.20 16.95 -26.48
CA MET A 11 -15.46 15.59 -25.99
C MET A 11 -14.46 15.21 -24.88
N GLU A 12 -13.16 15.44 -25.11
CA GLU A 12 -12.12 15.18 -24.12
C GLU A 12 -12.37 15.98 -22.82
N ASN A 13 -12.73 17.26 -22.94
CA ASN A 13 -13.08 18.07 -21.77
C ASN A 13 -14.29 17.50 -21.01
N ILE A 14 -15.34 17.06 -21.71
CA ILE A 14 -16.52 16.47 -21.09
C ILE A 14 -16.17 15.15 -20.38
N GLU A 15 -15.37 14.28 -21.01
CA GLU A 15 -14.88 13.04 -20.41
C GLU A 15 -14.05 13.31 -19.15
N GLN A 16 -13.19 14.33 -19.18
CA GLN A 16 -12.44 14.77 -18.00
C GLN A 16 -13.36 15.29 -16.89
N PHE A 17 -14.38 16.09 -17.23
CA PHE A 17 -15.37 16.58 -16.27
C PHE A 17 -16.19 15.43 -15.66
N GLU A 18 -16.62 14.47 -16.47
CA GLU A 18 -17.33 13.28 -15.99
C GLU A 18 -16.46 12.47 -15.04
N THR A 19 -15.20 12.25 -15.39
CA THR A 19 -14.22 11.52 -14.55
C THR A 19 -14.02 12.23 -13.22
N ARG A 20 -13.91 13.57 -13.23
CA ARG A 20 -13.80 14.38 -12.00
C ARG A 20 -15.05 14.26 -11.13
N LEU A 21 -16.24 14.40 -11.71
CA LEU A 21 -17.51 14.28 -10.98
C LEU A 21 -17.69 12.89 -10.38
N ARG A 22 -17.35 11.83 -11.11
CA ARG A 22 -17.37 10.45 -10.59
C ARG A 22 -16.41 10.28 -9.42
N SER A 23 -15.20 10.84 -9.52
CA SER A 23 -14.19 10.81 -8.45
C SER A 23 -14.66 11.56 -7.18
N GLU A 24 -15.25 12.75 -7.35
CA GLU A 24 -15.81 13.53 -6.24
C GLU A 24 -16.98 12.81 -5.57
N SER A 25 -17.90 12.25 -6.35
CA SER A 25 -19.02 11.45 -5.85
C SER A 25 -18.54 10.22 -5.07
N ALA A 26 -17.60 9.46 -5.62
CA ALA A 26 -17.00 8.31 -4.93
C ALA A 26 -16.31 8.73 -3.63
N THR A 27 -15.65 9.88 -3.62
CA THR A 27 -14.99 10.42 -2.44
C THR A 27 -16.00 10.81 -1.36
N CYS A 28 -17.08 11.50 -1.73
CA CYS A 28 -18.18 11.82 -0.81
C CYS A 28 -18.81 10.55 -0.22
N ASN A 29 -19.10 9.56 -1.06
CA ASN A 29 -19.66 8.28 -0.62
C ASN A 29 -18.74 7.56 0.37
N ARG A 30 -17.43 7.55 0.13
CA ARG A 30 -16.44 7.00 1.07
C ARG A 30 -16.45 7.71 2.41
N TYR A 31 -16.53 9.05 2.42
CA TYR A 31 -16.62 9.80 3.67
C TYR A 31 -17.90 9.52 4.44
N LEU A 32 -19.06 9.52 3.75
CA LEU A 32 -20.35 9.19 4.36
C LEU A 32 -20.34 7.77 4.94
N MET A 33 -19.83 6.79 4.18
CA MET A 33 -19.72 5.41 4.64
C MET A 33 -18.84 5.30 5.89
N ALA A 34 -17.69 5.98 5.88
CA ALA A 34 -16.79 6.01 7.05
C ALA A 34 -17.43 6.66 8.29
N VAL A 35 -18.39 7.59 8.12
CA VAL A 35 -19.17 8.15 9.23
C VAL A 35 -20.24 7.17 9.70
N CYS A 36 -21.00 6.56 8.78
CA CYS A 36 -22.01 5.55 9.10
C CYS A 36 -21.42 4.38 9.88
N VAL A 37 -20.28 3.85 9.43
CA VAL A 37 -19.58 2.75 10.11
C VAL A 37 -19.07 3.19 11.49
N ARG A 38 -18.58 4.42 11.64
CA ARG A 38 -18.17 4.95 12.97
C ARG A 38 -19.34 4.98 13.95
N LEU A 39 -20.48 5.52 13.55
CA LEU A 39 -21.71 5.53 14.37
C LEU A 39 -22.20 4.11 14.69
N PHE A 40 -22.03 3.18 13.75
CA PHE A 40 -22.34 1.76 13.96
C PHE A 40 -21.45 1.13 15.04
N PHE A 41 -20.16 1.45 15.06
CA PHE A 41 -19.22 1.01 16.10
C PHE A 41 -19.45 1.67 17.46
N GLU A 42 -19.89 2.93 17.52
CA GLU A 42 -20.21 3.60 18.80
C GLU A 42 -21.25 2.84 19.60
N LYS A 43 -22.23 2.22 18.93
CA LYS A 43 -23.27 1.39 19.57
C LYS A 43 -22.77 0.00 19.99
N ARG A 44 -21.55 -0.40 19.60
CA ARG A 44 -21.00 -1.75 19.74
C ARG A 44 -19.64 -1.78 20.45
N GLN A 45 -19.37 -0.79 21.30
CA GLN A 45 -18.09 -0.72 22.03
C GLN A 45 -17.85 -1.97 22.90
N ALA A 46 -18.90 -2.55 23.49
CA ALA A 46 -18.78 -3.79 24.28
C ALA A 46 -18.33 -4.99 23.44
N LYS A 47 -18.97 -5.23 22.28
CA LYS A 47 -18.60 -6.30 21.34
C LYS A 47 -17.16 -6.13 20.84
N LEU A 48 -16.75 -4.88 20.59
CA LEU A 48 -15.37 -4.59 20.19
C LEU A 48 -14.37 -4.87 21.32
N ALA A 49 -14.69 -4.53 22.57
CA ALA A 49 -13.81 -4.80 23.70
C ALA A 49 -13.61 -6.30 23.92
N GLU A 50 -14.69 -7.09 23.82
CA GLU A 50 -14.62 -8.56 23.88
C GLU A 50 -13.74 -9.13 22.77
N PHE A 51 -13.94 -8.68 21.54
CA PHE A 51 -13.08 -9.04 20.41
C PHE A 51 -11.60 -8.66 20.64
N GLN A 52 -11.32 -7.49 21.23
CA GLN A 52 -9.95 -7.09 21.53
C GLN A 52 -9.28 -7.98 22.58
N GLU A 53 -10.03 -8.43 23.59
CA GLU A 53 -9.52 -9.38 24.58
C GLU A 53 -9.24 -10.75 23.97
N GLU A 54 -10.13 -11.23 23.10
CA GLU A 54 -9.94 -12.49 22.37
C GLU A 54 -8.72 -12.41 21.45
N PHE A 55 -8.63 -11.33 20.67
CA PHE A 55 -7.51 -11.05 19.77
C PHE A 55 -6.16 -11.01 20.51
N ALA A 56 -6.13 -10.43 21.71
CA ALA A 56 -4.91 -10.36 22.54
C ALA A 56 -4.46 -11.72 23.10
N ARG A 57 -5.36 -12.71 23.18
CA ARG A 57 -5.01 -14.07 23.66
C ARG A 57 -4.37 -14.92 22.57
N LEU A 58 -4.60 -14.57 21.30
CA LEU A 58 -4.02 -15.29 20.17
C LEU A 58 -2.53 -14.95 20.03
N THR A 59 -1.72 -15.98 19.79
CA THR A 59 -0.28 -15.84 19.56
C THR A 59 0.11 -16.05 18.11
N VAL A 60 -0.67 -16.86 17.38
CA VAL A 60 -0.41 -17.19 15.97
C VAL A 60 -0.98 -16.08 15.07
N SER A 61 -0.18 -15.62 14.10
CA SER A 61 -0.60 -14.54 13.19
C SER A 61 -1.76 -14.94 12.28
N ASP A 62 -1.80 -16.19 11.82
CA ASP A 62 -2.86 -16.68 10.95
C ASP A 62 -4.21 -16.72 11.69
N ASP A 63 -4.24 -17.27 12.91
CA ASP A 63 -5.44 -17.24 13.78
C ASP A 63 -5.95 -15.80 14.02
N LYS A 64 -5.04 -14.83 14.17
CA LYS A 64 -5.39 -13.41 14.33
C LYS A 64 -6.06 -12.84 13.08
N ILE A 65 -5.61 -13.25 11.90
CA ILE A 65 -6.18 -12.81 10.62
C ILE A 65 -7.57 -13.42 10.45
N ASP A 66 -7.69 -14.72 10.69
CA ASP A 66 -8.97 -15.43 10.64
C ASP A 66 -10.00 -14.80 11.59
N LEU A 67 -9.60 -14.50 12.82
CA LEU A 67 -10.47 -13.82 13.80
C LEU A 67 -10.91 -12.42 13.32
N ILE A 68 -10.01 -11.65 12.69
CA ILE A 68 -10.38 -10.35 12.10
C ILE A 68 -11.39 -10.55 10.96
N GLU A 69 -11.18 -11.53 10.08
CA GLU A 69 -12.07 -11.79 8.95
C GLU A 69 -13.46 -12.22 9.41
N GLU A 70 -13.55 -13.18 10.34
CA GLU A 70 -14.80 -13.64 10.93
C GLU A 70 -15.54 -12.47 11.62
N PHE A 71 -14.82 -11.64 12.37
CA PHE A 71 -15.42 -10.48 13.02
C PHE A 71 -15.95 -9.45 12.02
N VAL A 72 -15.20 -9.18 10.94
CA VAL A 72 -15.64 -8.29 9.85
C VAL A 72 -16.89 -8.85 9.17
N GLU A 73 -16.93 -10.14 8.89
CA GLU A 73 -18.08 -10.81 8.27
C GLU A 73 -19.32 -10.73 9.15
N GLY A 74 -19.21 -11.05 10.44
CA GLY A 74 -20.32 -10.90 11.37
C GLY A 74 -20.85 -9.46 11.47
N LEU A 75 -19.97 -8.45 11.42
CA LEU A 75 -20.41 -7.04 11.39
C LEU A 75 -21.08 -6.67 10.06
N MET A 76 -20.62 -7.23 8.95
CA MET A 76 -21.24 -7.03 7.63
C MET A 76 -22.64 -7.65 7.58
N GLU A 77 -22.82 -8.86 8.09
CA GLU A 77 -24.14 -9.50 8.20
C GLU A 77 -25.13 -8.65 9.02
N GLU A 78 -24.69 -8.14 10.16
CA GLU A 78 -25.49 -7.23 10.98
C GLU A 78 -25.86 -5.93 10.25
N LEU A 79 -24.95 -5.39 9.43
CA LEU A 79 -25.18 -4.16 8.66
C LEU A 79 -26.14 -4.36 7.48
N LEU A 80 -26.20 -5.58 6.94
CA LEU A 80 -27.03 -5.96 5.80
C LEU A 80 -28.38 -6.56 6.20
N THR A 81 -28.59 -6.85 7.49
CA THR A 81 -29.83 -7.42 8.04
C THR A 81 -31.04 -6.50 7.78
N PRO A 82 -32.26 -7.03 7.54
CA PRO A 82 -33.48 -6.23 7.39
C PRO A 82 -33.69 -5.21 8.52
N GLY A 83 -33.77 -3.93 8.16
CA GLY A 83 -33.90 -2.81 9.11
C GLY A 83 -32.59 -2.15 9.54
N ALA A 84 -31.43 -2.67 9.10
CA ALA A 84 -30.13 -2.02 9.29
C ALA A 84 -29.87 -0.91 8.24
N ILE A 85 -28.83 -0.10 8.50
CA ILE A 85 -28.52 1.11 7.72
C ILE A 85 -28.18 0.77 6.25
N LEU A 86 -27.60 -0.40 5.99
CA LEU A 86 -27.14 -0.79 4.65
C LEU A 86 -28.01 -1.86 3.99
N HIS A 87 -29.19 -2.16 4.55
CA HIS A 87 -30.09 -3.14 3.94
C HIS A 87 -30.55 -2.68 2.55
N GLY A 88 -30.36 -3.54 1.54
CA GLY A 88 -30.77 -3.26 0.15
C GLY A 88 -29.89 -2.23 -0.58
N MET A 89 -28.74 -1.88 -0.02
CA MET A 89 -27.76 -1.03 -0.70
C MET A 89 -27.04 -1.80 -1.83
N PRO A 90 -26.60 -1.12 -2.90
CA PRO A 90 -25.83 -1.73 -3.98
C PRO A 90 -24.49 -2.32 -3.49
N GLU A 91 -24.01 -3.33 -4.21
CA GLU A 91 -22.80 -4.09 -3.89
C GLU A 91 -21.57 -3.20 -3.61
N TRP A 92 -21.37 -2.15 -4.41
CA TRP A 92 -20.25 -1.24 -4.21
C TRP A 92 -20.31 -0.50 -2.86
N GLN A 93 -21.50 -0.21 -2.32
CA GLN A 93 -21.64 0.39 -0.99
C GLN A 93 -21.35 -0.62 0.11
N ALA A 94 -21.76 -1.88 -0.06
CA ALA A 94 -21.39 -2.96 0.86
C ALA A 94 -19.87 -3.15 0.90
N GLN A 95 -19.20 -3.12 -0.26
CA GLN A 95 -17.75 -3.20 -0.33
C GLN A 95 -17.06 -2.00 0.37
N GLU A 96 -17.54 -0.77 0.16
CA GLU A 96 -17.01 0.41 0.86
C GLU A 96 -17.24 0.37 2.37
N ALA A 97 -18.36 -0.22 2.82
CA ALA A 97 -18.62 -0.47 4.23
C ALA A 97 -17.62 -1.46 4.81
N ARG A 98 -17.39 -2.60 4.13
CA ARG A 98 -16.41 -3.61 4.53
C ARG A 98 -15.02 -3.00 4.68
N LEU A 99 -14.55 -2.28 3.67
CA LEU A 99 -13.24 -1.60 3.70
C LEU A 99 -13.15 -0.57 4.83
N SER A 100 -14.24 0.12 5.14
CA SER A 100 -14.30 1.08 6.25
C SER A 100 -14.22 0.38 7.62
N ILE A 101 -14.86 -0.77 7.79
CA ILE A 101 -14.80 -1.62 8.99
C ILE A 101 -13.37 -2.12 9.17
N GLU A 102 -12.80 -2.77 8.15
CA GLU A 102 -11.42 -3.27 8.16
C GLU A 102 -10.43 -2.16 8.52
N ARG A 103 -10.57 -0.97 7.90
CA ARG A 103 -9.72 0.19 8.21
C ARG A 103 -9.81 0.59 9.69
N ILE A 104 -11.01 0.63 10.28
CA ILE A 104 -11.19 1.00 11.69
C ILE A 104 -10.55 -0.05 12.61
N LEU A 105 -10.76 -1.34 12.33
CA LEU A 105 -10.22 -2.43 13.14
C LEU A 105 -8.70 -2.48 13.08
N LEU A 106 -8.12 -2.50 11.87
CA LEU A 106 -6.66 -2.52 11.69
C LEU A 106 -6.00 -1.27 12.25
N THR A 107 -6.67 -0.11 12.20
CA THR A 107 -6.16 1.12 12.83
C THR A 107 -6.10 1.03 14.35
N ARG A 108 -7.07 0.36 14.98
CA ARG A 108 -7.13 0.14 16.43
C ARG A 108 -6.15 -0.92 16.90
N LEU A 109 -6.01 -2.01 16.15
CA LEU A 109 -5.12 -3.14 16.45
C LEU A 109 -3.71 -2.97 15.88
N TYR A 110 -3.38 -1.81 15.30
CA TYR A 110 -2.22 -1.61 14.44
C TYR A 110 -0.91 -2.15 15.02
N GLN A 111 -0.63 -1.89 16.31
CA GLN A 111 0.60 -2.37 16.95
C GLN A 111 0.70 -3.90 16.96
N GLN A 112 -0.40 -4.59 17.27
CA GLN A 112 -0.43 -6.04 17.43
C GLN A 112 -0.45 -6.80 16.09
N VAL A 113 -1.01 -6.19 15.04
CA VAL A 113 -1.01 -6.77 13.68
C VAL A 113 0.26 -6.45 12.91
N MET A 114 0.87 -5.28 13.15
CA MET A 114 2.10 -4.86 12.49
C MET A 114 3.33 -5.54 13.10
N PHE A 115 3.34 -5.74 14.42
CA PHE A 115 4.44 -6.34 15.17
C PHE A 115 3.92 -7.53 16.00
N PRO A 116 3.53 -8.64 15.36
CA PRO A 116 2.98 -9.80 16.07
C PRO A 116 3.94 -10.40 17.11
N ASN A 117 5.26 -10.28 16.91
CA ASN A 117 6.30 -10.74 17.84
C ASN A 117 6.90 -9.59 18.68
N GLU A 118 6.23 -8.43 18.71
CA GLU A 118 6.60 -7.25 19.50
C GLU A 118 8.07 -6.83 19.29
N ASP A 119 8.89 -6.94 20.33
CA ASP A 119 10.29 -6.51 20.35
C ASP A 119 11.17 -7.24 19.33
N ALA A 120 10.84 -8.49 18.97
CA ALA A 120 11.62 -9.26 18.01
C ALA A 120 11.51 -8.66 16.60
N ASP A 121 10.32 -8.22 16.21
CA ASP A 121 10.07 -7.59 14.91
C ASP A 121 10.75 -6.21 14.85
N LEU A 122 10.63 -5.42 15.91
CA LEU A 122 11.30 -4.12 16.05
C LEU A 122 12.83 -4.24 16.00
N SER A 123 13.40 -5.27 16.66
CA SER A 123 14.84 -5.54 16.63
C SER A 123 15.32 -5.89 15.22
N ARG A 124 14.59 -6.77 14.51
CA ARG A 124 14.91 -7.14 13.12
C ARG A 124 14.87 -5.93 12.19
N ASP A 125 13.85 -5.08 12.32
CA ASP A 125 13.72 -3.85 11.54
C ASP A 125 14.86 -2.86 11.82
N THR A 126 15.27 -2.73 13.08
CA THR A 126 16.39 -1.87 13.47
C THR A 126 17.68 -2.33 12.81
N VAL A 127 17.96 -3.64 12.86
CA VAL A 127 19.15 -4.22 12.20
C VAL A 127 19.15 -3.94 10.69
N LEU A 128 18.00 -4.10 10.02
CA LEU A 128 17.92 -3.80 8.59
C LEU A 128 18.07 -2.30 8.32
N SER A 129 17.46 -1.43 9.12
CA SER A 129 17.55 0.02 8.91
C SER A 129 18.97 0.54 9.11
N GLU A 130 19.71 0.01 10.11
CA GLU A 130 21.13 0.30 10.28
C GLU A 130 21.96 -0.23 9.10
N HIS A 131 21.61 -1.41 8.59
CA HIS A 131 22.25 -1.97 7.41
C HIS A 131 22.05 -1.07 6.19
N ILE A 132 20.82 -0.65 5.90
CA ILE A 132 20.52 0.29 4.81
C ILE A 132 21.24 1.64 5.02
N SER A 133 21.28 2.15 6.26
CA SER A 133 21.97 3.41 6.58
C SER A 133 23.46 3.38 6.26
N LYS A 134 24.10 2.21 6.39
CA LYS A 134 25.50 2.02 5.98
C LYS A 134 25.62 1.96 4.45
N LEU A 135 24.71 1.26 3.76
CA LEU A 135 24.66 1.20 2.29
C LEU A 135 24.47 2.60 1.66
N GLN A 136 23.62 3.45 2.24
CA GLN A 136 23.39 4.83 1.79
C GLN A 136 24.66 5.67 1.68
N ARG A 137 25.72 5.35 2.44
CA ARG A 137 26.98 6.09 2.45
C ARG A 137 27.92 5.70 1.30
N VAL A 138 27.72 4.52 0.73
CA VAL A 138 28.60 3.94 -0.30
C VAL A 138 27.93 3.96 -1.67
N ILE A 139 26.61 3.75 -1.70
CA ILE A 139 25.87 3.64 -2.94
C ILE A 139 25.61 5.02 -3.56
N SER A 140 25.95 5.14 -4.83
CA SER A 140 25.57 6.25 -5.70
C SER A 140 24.72 5.74 -6.88
N PRO A 141 24.01 6.59 -7.61
CA PRO A 141 23.27 6.16 -8.81
C PRO A 141 24.16 5.45 -9.86
N SER A 142 25.46 5.75 -9.89
CA SER A 142 26.43 5.14 -10.78
C SER A 142 27.22 4.00 -10.14
N HIS A 143 26.76 3.48 -9.00
CA HIS A 143 27.45 2.40 -8.29
C HIS A 143 27.49 1.12 -9.14
N PRO A 144 28.67 0.47 -9.30
CA PRO A 144 28.83 -0.70 -10.16
C PRO A 144 27.87 -1.84 -9.82
N ALA A 145 27.66 -2.11 -8.52
CA ALA A 145 26.76 -3.19 -8.08
C ALA A 145 25.29 -3.01 -8.46
N LEU A 146 24.84 -1.78 -8.75
CA LEU A 146 23.46 -1.54 -9.16
C LEU A 146 23.28 -1.72 -10.67
N CYS A 147 24.33 -1.58 -11.48
CA CYS A 147 24.26 -1.72 -12.94
C CYS A 147 23.16 -0.84 -13.60
N ILE A 148 22.88 0.37 -13.08
CA ILE A 148 21.85 1.24 -13.66
C ILE A 148 22.30 1.74 -15.04
N PRO A 149 21.52 1.48 -16.11
CA PRO A 149 21.84 1.99 -17.46
C PRO A 149 22.00 3.50 -17.49
N GLN A 150 23.01 3.99 -18.23
CA GLN A 150 23.32 5.42 -18.32
C GLN A 150 22.14 6.26 -18.83
N ALA A 151 21.28 5.68 -19.67
CA ALA A 151 20.07 6.32 -20.16
C ALA A 151 19.08 6.72 -19.05
N TYR A 152 19.16 6.09 -17.86
CA TYR A 152 18.26 6.36 -16.74
C TYR A 152 18.85 7.29 -15.69
N LEU A 153 20.17 7.53 -15.74
CA LEU A 153 20.86 8.38 -14.77
C LEU A 153 20.47 9.86 -14.88
N SER A 154 19.83 10.29 -15.98
CA SER A 154 19.36 11.68 -16.13
C SER A 154 18.28 12.06 -15.13
N GLU A 155 17.47 11.08 -14.71
CA GLU A 155 16.36 11.27 -13.75
C GLU A 155 16.78 10.99 -12.31
N ALA A 156 18.04 10.61 -12.08
CA ALA A 156 18.57 10.40 -10.74
C ALA A 156 18.54 11.72 -9.94
N PRO A 157 18.19 11.69 -8.64
CA PRO A 157 18.07 10.52 -7.78
C PRO A 157 16.63 9.96 -7.67
N TRP A 158 15.71 10.22 -8.61
CA TRP A 158 14.31 9.77 -8.55
C TRP A 158 13.59 10.20 -7.26
N SER A 159 13.77 11.47 -6.88
CA SER A 159 13.27 12.04 -5.62
C SER A 159 11.76 11.88 -5.42
N PHE A 160 10.97 11.97 -6.50
CA PHE A 160 9.52 11.77 -6.42
C PHE A 160 9.15 10.34 -6.02
N SER A 161 9.85 9.33 -6.56
CA SER A 161 9.64 7.93 -6.19
C SER A 161 10.03 7.67 -4.74
N GLN A 162 11.17 8.22 -4.28
CA GLN A 162 11.59 8.15 -2.88
C GLN A 162 10.52 8.76 -1.95
N GLN A 163 9.94 9.89 -2.33
CA GLN A 163 8.87 10.54 -1.57
C GLN A 163 7.61 9.67 -1.47
N GLN A 164 7.20 8.97 -2.54
CA GLN A 164 6.04 8.07 -2.46
C GLN A 164 6.26 6.95 -1.44
N LEU A 165 7.48 6.39 -1.41
CA LEU A 165 7.83 5.31 -0.50
C LEU A 165 7.99 5.80 0.96
N SER A 166 8.44 7.04 1.19
CA SER A 166 8.60 7.57 2.55
C SER A 166 7.28 7.70 3.31
N TYR A 167 6.15 7.79 2.61
CA TYR A 167 4.82 7.83 3.23
C TYR A 167 4.31 6.48 3.73
N ILE A 168 5.00 5.36 3.46
CA ILE A 168 4.52 4.02 3.81
C ILE A 168 4.24 3.85 5.31
N SER A 169 4.99 4.54 6.18
CA SER A 169 4.81 4.48 7.63
C SER A 169 3.64 5.33 8.15
N ALA A 170 3.18 6.31 7.37
CA ALA A 170 2.05 7.16 7.72
C ALA A 170 0.71 6.42 7.60
N TYR A 171 0.65 5.39 6.75
CA TYR A 171 -0.53 4.57 6.54
C TYR A 171 -0.56 3.36 7.46
N LYS A 172 -1.77 2.97 7.90
CA LYS A 172 -1.98 1.85 8.82
C LYS A 172 -2.55 0.60 8.17
N THR A 173 -3.30 0.76 7.08
CA THR A 173 -3.90 -0.40 6.39
C THR A 173 -2.92 -1.01 5.39
N PRO A 174 -2.94 -2.34 5.17
CA PRO A 174 -2.03 -3.00 4.24
C PRO A 174 -2.26 -2.52 2.81
N ARG A 175 -3.52 -2.27 2.41
CA ARG A 175 -3.85 -1.70 1.09
C ARG A 175 -3.23 -0.33 0.88
N GLU A 176 -3.32 0.59 1.84
CA GLU A 176 -2.72 1.92 1.69
C GLU A 176 -1.19 1.87 1.63
N LYS A 177 -0.56 0.99 2.43
CA LYS A 177 0.89 0.77 2.37
C LYS A 177 1.32 0.19 1.01
N LEU A 178 0.58 -0.78 0.46
CA LEU A 178 0.82 -1.30 -0.88
C LEU A 178 0.69 -0.22 -1.95
N GLN A 179 -0.29 0.69 -1.81
CA GLN A 179 -0.47 1.80 -2.75
C GLN A 179 0.73 2.78 -2.75
N CYS A 180 1.44 2.96 -1.63
CA CYS A 180 2.72 3.70 -1.63
C CYS A 180 3.77 3.01 -2.51
N VAL A 181 3.88 1.68 -2.41
CA VAL A 181 4.82 0.88 -3.22
C VAL A 181 4.46 0.96 -4.70
N ILE A 182 3.18 0.78 -5.05
CA ILE A 182 2.71 0.88 -6.44
C ILE A 182 3.01 2.28 -6.98
N ARG A 183 2.65 3.35 -6.26
CA ARG A 183 2.95 4.73 -6.69
C ARG A 183 4.44 4.99 -6.88
N CYS A 184 5.27 4.43 -6.01
CA CYS A 184 6.73 4.49 -6.15
C CYS A 184 7.18 3.82 -7.46
N ILE A 185 6.75 2.59 -7.73
CA ILE A 185 7.18 1.85 -8.93
C ILE A 185 6.58 2.45 -10.21
N SER A 186 5.30 2.85 -10.22
CA SER A 186 4.68 3.56 -11.35
C SER A 186 5.38 4.88 -11.66
N SER A 187 5.83 5.60 -10.63
CA SER A 187 6.66 6.79 -10.80
C SER A 187 8.00 6.46 -11.46
N ILE A 188 8.69 5.41 -11.01
CA ILE A 188 9.94 4.95 -11.63
C ILE A 188 9.69 4.62 -13.10
N MET A 189 8.70 3.77 -13.40
CA MET A 189 8.37 3.38 -14.77
C MET A 189 8.09 4.57 -15.68
N SER A 190 7.36 5.57 -15.19
CA SER A 190 7.06 6.80 -15.95
C SER A 190 8.34 7.56 -16.29
N LEU A 191 9.25 7.70 -15.33
CA LEU A 191 10.54 8.38 -15.54
C LEU A 191 11.42 7.62 -16.54
N LEU A 192 11.54 6.29 -16.39
CA LEU A 192 12.33 5.47 -17.31
C LEU A 192 11.77 5.48 -18.75
N HIS A 193 10.43 5.50 -18.87
CA HIS A 193 9.78 5.64 -20.16
C HIS A 193 10.10 6.99 -20.83
N MET A 194 10.10 8.08 -20.07
CA MET A 194 10.46 9.40 -20.57
C MET A 194 11.92 9.48 -21.04
N SER A 195 12.86 8.85 -20.32
CA SER A 195 14.29 8.91 -20.69
C SER A 195 14.66 8.03 -21.88
N SER A 196 14.00 6.88 -22.04
CA SER A 196 14.39 5.87 -23.04
C SER A 196 13.42 5.72 -24.22
N GLY A 197 12.21 6.28 -24.12
CA GLY A 197 11.16 6.16 -25.14
C GLY A 197 10.54 4.76 -25.29
N ARG A 198 11.00 3.78 -24.50
CA ARG A 198 10.50 2.39 -24.48
C ARG A 198 9.77 2.10 -23.19
N VAL A 199 8.89 1.09 -23.21
CA VAL A 199 8.28 0.59 -21.97
C VAL A 199 9.39 -0.13 -21.18
N PRO A 200 9.66 0.26 -19.92
CA PRO A 200 10.70 -0.37 -19.11
C PRO A 200 10.30 -1.79 -18.72
N ALA A 201 11.24 -2.73 -18.79
CA ALA A 201 11.09 -4.10 -18.31
C ALA A 201 11.47 -4.19 -16.82
N ALA A 202 11.20 -5.34 -16.18
CA ALA A 202 11.57 -5.56 -14.78
C ALA A 202 13.07 -5.33 -14.52
N ASP A 203 13.94 -5.77 -15.45
CA ASP A 203 15.40 -5.60 -15.35
C ASP A 203 15.85 -4.13 -15.40
N ASP A 204 15.04 -3.25 -15.98
CA ASP A 204 15.29 -1.80 -15.98
C ASP A 204 14.84 -1.15 -14.67
N ILE A 205 13.76 -1.67 -14.09
CA ILE A 205 13.13 -1.11 -12.89
C ILE A 205 13.89 -1.54 -11.64
N LEU A 206 14.34 -2.80 -11.57
CA LEU A 206 14.98 -3.40 -10.40
C LEU A 206 16.17 -2.58 -9.85
N PRO A 207 17.20 -2.25 -10.66
CA PRO A 207 18.32 -1.41 -10.22
C PRO A 207 17.91 -0.07 -9.60
N VAL A 208 16.94 0.60 -10.23
CA VAL A 208 16.44 1.91 -9.81
C VAL A 208 15.63 1.78 -8.52
N LEU A 209 14.81 0.73 -8.42
CA LEU A 209 14.03 0.45 -7.22
C LEU A 209 14.92 0.10 -6.02
N ILE A 210 16.00 -0.68 -6.22
CA ILE A 210 17.00 -0.95 -5.17
C ILE A 210 17.58 0.38 -4.66
N TYR A 211 18.03 1.25 -5.57
CA TYR A 211 18.55 2.57 -5.20
C TYR A 211 17.52 3.39 -4.42
N VAL A 212 16.27 3.47 -4.90
CA VAL A 212 15.19 4.24 -4.27
C VAL A 212 14.87 3.72 -2.87
N VAL A 213 14.78 2.40 -2.68
CA VAL A 213 14.52 1.80 -1.35
C VAL A 213 15.67 2.09 -0.39
N ILE A 214 16.92 1.97 -0.85
CA ILE A 214 18.10 2.26 -0.03
C ILE A 214 18.12 3.73 0.37
N MET A 215 17.96 4.66 -0.58
CA MET A 215 17.98 6.09 -0.30
C MET A 215 16.80 6.56 0.54
N THR A 216 15.65 5.90 0.45
CA THR A 216 14.49 6.21 1.29
C THR A 216 14.65 5.66 2.72
N ASN A 217 15.24 4.46 2.88
CA ASN A 217 15.31 3.73 4.15
C ASN A 217 13.97 3.78 4.94
N PRO A 218 12.88 3.25 4.36
CA PRO A 218 11.56 3.33 5.00
C PRO A 218 11.58 2.61 6.35
N PRO A 219 11.00 3.20 7.42
CA PRO A 219 11.02 2.60 8.73
C PRO A 219 10.12 1.35 8.77
N PHE A 220 10.52 0.38 9.59
CA PHE A 220 9.80 -0.89 9.78
C PHE A 220 9.59 -1.68 8.47
N LEU A 221 10.60 -1.68 7.59
CA LEU A 221 10.49 -2.27 6.26
C LEU A 221 10.17 -3.77 6.28
N LEU A 222 10.80 -4.56 7.15
CA LEU A 222 10.54 -6.01 7.22
C LEU A 222 9.14 -6.27 7.74
N SER A 223 8.76 -5.62 8.84
CA SER A 223 7.41 -5.76 9.40
C SER A 223 6.35 -5.29 8.44
N THR A 224 6.63 -4.24 7.63
CA THR A 224 5.72 -3.79 6.57
C THR A 224 5.52 -4.86 5.49
N VAL A 225 6.60 -5.51 5.08
CA VAL A 225 6.54 -6.58 4.06
C VAL A 225 5.77 -7.78 4.58
N GLU A 226 6.01 -8.22 5.82
CA GLU A 226 5.28 -9.32 6.44
C GLU A 226 3.79 -8.95 6.61
N TYR A 227 3.50 -7.77 7.14
CA TYR A 227 2.12 -7.28 7.33
C TYR A 227 1.31 -7.26 6.04
N ILE A 228 1.85 -6.71 4.94
CA ILE A 228 1.15 -6.71 3.64
C ILE A 228 0.97 -8.13 3.10
N THR A 229 2.02 -8.95 3.20
CA THR A 229 1.99 -10.32 2.67
C THR A 229 0.95 -11.17 3.38
N CYS A 230 0.84 -11.09 4.70
CA CYS A 230 -0.13 -11.86 5.47
C CYS A 230 -1.58 -11.42 5.22
N PHE A 231 -1.87 -10.10 5.21
CA PHE A 231 -3.25 -9.62 5.13
C PHE A 231 -3.84 -9.60 3.72
N ILE A 232 -3.02 -9.31 2.71
CA ILE A 232 -3.51 -9.14 1.33
C ILE A 232 -2.71 -9.91 0.30
N GLY A 233 -1.62 -10.60 0.66
CA GLY A 233 -0.73 -11.26 -0.29
C GLY A 233 -1.43 -12.27 -1.19
N GLU A 234 -2.32 -13.10 -0.65
CA GLU A 234 -3.12 -14.06 -1.42
C GLU A 234 -4.22 -13.41 -2.27
N LYS A 235 -4.60 -12.18 -1.93
CA LYS A 235 -5.64 -11.39 -2.60
C LYS A 235 -5.07 -10.50 -3.71
N LEU A 236 -3.75 -10.48 -3.90
CA LEU A 236 -3.09 -9.68 -4.94
C LEU A 236 -3.16 -10.39 -6.29
N GLU A 237 -3.62 -9.67 -7.31
CA GLU A 237 -3.71 -10.18 -8.67
C GLU A 237 -3.15 -9.18 -9.68
N GLY A 238 -2.74 -9.68 -10.85
CA GLY A 238 -2.33 -8.87 -12.00
C GLY A 238 -1.17 -7.92 -11.69
N GLU A 239 -1.39 -6.63 -11.94
CA GLU A 239 -0.37 -5.58 -11.79
C GLU A 239 0.03 -5.34 -10.33
N GLU A 240 -0.90 -5.46 -9.37
CA GLU A 240 -0.60 -5.30 -7.95
C GLU A 240 0.34 -6.41 -7.47
N GLN A 241 0.09 -7.65 -7.89
CA GLN A 241 0.93 -8.80 -7.56
C GLN A 241 2.33 -8.68 -8.17
N PHE A 242 2.43 -8.19 -9.42
CA PHE A 242 3.71 -7.93 -10.07
C PHE A 242 4.55 -6.91 -9.29
N HIS A 243 3.97 -5.74 -8.98
CA HIS A 243 4.64 -4.69 -8.21
C HIS A 243 5.09 -5.19 -6.84
N TRP A 244 4.23 -5.94 -6.15
CA TRP A 244 4.54 -6.48 -4.83
C TRP A 244 5.68 -7.49 -4.87
N THR A 245 5.68 -8.38 -5.87
CA THR A 245 6.74 -9.37 -6.07
C THR A 245 8.08 -8.70 -6.35
N LEU A 246 8.07 -7.64 -7.16
CA LEU A 246 9.25 -6.83 -7.45
C LEU A 246 9.82 -6.19 -6.18
N PHE A 247 8.96 -5.55 -5.40
CA PHE A 247 9.34 -4.91 -4.14
C PHE A 247 9.90 -5.91 -3.13
N CYS A 248 9.23 -7.05 -2.94
CA CYS A 248 9.71 -8.13 -2.08
C CYS A 248 11.09 -8.65 -2.50
N SER A 249 11.33 -8.77 -3.81
CA SER A 249 12.62 -9.21 -4.36
C SER A 249 13.73 -8.20 -4.06
N VAL A 250 13.44 -6.90 -4.19
CA VAL A 250 14.37 -5.83 -3.83
C VAL A 250 14.70 -5.83 -2.34
N VAL A 251 13.71 -5.96 -1.46
CA VAL A 251 13.96 -6.03 -0.01
C VAL A 251 14.82 -7.25 0.34
N LYS A 252 14.57 -8.41 -0.28
CA LYS A 252 15.40 -9.62 -0.10
C LYS A 252 16.84 -9.39 -0.59
N PHE A 253 17.02 -8.76 -1.74
CA PHE A 253 18.34 -8.44 -2.29
C PHE A 253 19.13 -7.51 -1.37
N ILE A 254 18.50 -6.44 -0.87
CA ILE A 254 19.13 -5.47 0.05
C ILE A 254 19.62 -6.17 1.31
N LYS A 255 18.88 -7.13 1.87
CA LYS A 255 19.32 -7.89 3.06
C LYS A 255 20.62 -8.67 2.85
N THR A 256 20.92 -9.05 1.61
CA THR A 256 22.11 -9.86 1.24
C THR A 256 23.22 -9.01 0.62
N MET A 257 23.02 -7.70 0.49
CA MET A 257 23.98 -6.81 -0.15
C MET A 257 25.11 -6.45 0.82
N ASP A 258 26.35 -6.61 0.40
CA ASP A 258 27.51 -6.23 1.24
C ASP A 258 27.89 -4.76 1.07
N TYR A 259 28.64 -4.24 2.04
CA TYR A 259 29.14 -2.85 2.04
C TYR A 259 30.41 -2.65 1.22
N LEU A 260 30.94 -3.72 0.65
CA LEU A 260 32.21 -3.72 -0.06
C LEU A 260 31.94 -3.68 -1.56
N ASP A 261 32.67 -2.80 -2.23
CA ASP A 261 32.80 -2.75 -3.69
C ASP A 261 33.12 -4.13 -4.30
#